data_AF-A0A7S0BUJ0-F1
#
_entry.id   AF-A0A7S0BUJ0-F1
#
_cell.length_a   1.000
_cell.length_b   1.000
_cell.length_c   1.000
_cell.angle_alpha   90.00
_cell.angle_beta   90.00
_cell.angle_gamma   90.00
#
_symmetry.space_group_name_H-M   'P 1'
#
loop_
_entity.id
_entity.type
_entity.pdbx_description
1 polymer ?
#
loop_
_entity_poly.entity_id
_entity_poly.type
_entity_poly.pdbx_seq_one_letter_code
_entity_poly.pdbx_strand_id
1 'polypeptide(L)'
;GLELFPFPHLGALVLWTEYLTNFEERYGGSKLERLRDLYERCLDPETSPSQDDISNFYIRYAKLEEQYGLSKRALSVYERMCTAILSSPSKRISYELYISKA
;
A
#
# COMPACT_ATOMS: atom_id res chain seq x y z
N GLY A 1 -3.56 -15.82 15.16
CA GLY A 1 -2.53 -14.77 15.30
C GLY A 1 -3.01 -13.43 14.81
N LEU A 2 -3.28 -13.31 13.50
CA LEU A 2 -3.88 -12.11 12.88
C LEU A 2 -5.41 -12.04 13.01
N GLU A 3 -6.06 -13.12 13.44
CA GLU A 3 -7.52 -13.19 13.67
C GLU A 3 -7.98 -12.58 15.00
N LEU A 4 -7.04 -12.20 15.89
CA LEU A 4 -7.37 -11.65 17.21
C LEU A 4 -7.76 -10.16 17.16
N PHE A 5 -7.59 -9.51 16.01
CA PHE A 5 -7.97 -8.12 15.80
C PHE A 5 -8.83 -8.02 14.53
N PRO A 6 -10.16 -8.22 14.63
CA PRO A 6 -11.05 -7.83 13.56
C PRO A 6 -10.86 -6.32 13.32
N PHE A 7 -10.52 -5.98 12.08
CA PHE A 7 -10.18 -4.63 11.65
C PHE A 7 -11.49 -3.85 11.45
N PRO A 8 -11.86 -2.91 12.36
CA PRO A 8 -12.37 -1.62 11.89
C PRO A 8 -12.16 -0.49 12.93
N HIS A 9 -10.92 -0.12 13.26
CA HIS A 9 -10.68 1.04 14.14
C HIS A 9 -9.53 1.91 13.62
N LEU A 10 -9.72 3.24 13.64
CA LEU A 10 -8.74 4.25 13.22
C LEU A 10 -7.35 4.07 13.89
N GLY A 11 -7.32 3.51 15.11
CA GLY A 11 -6.08 3.18 15.81
C GLY A 11 -5.29 2.01 15.20
N ALA A 12 -5.93 1.16 14.38
CA ALA A 12 -5.26 0.07 13.71
C ALA A 12 -4.31 0.58 12.61
N LEU A 13 -4.65 1.65 11.88
CA LEU A 13 -3.79 2.18 10.81
C LEU A 13 -2.37 2.49 11.27
N VAL A 14 -2.21 3.09 12.45
CA VAL A 14 -0.92 3.42 13.03
C VAL A 14 -0.14 2.13 13.35
N LEU A 15 -0.82 1.15 13.97
CA LEU A 15 -0.23 -0.17 14.27
C LEU A 15 0.20 -0.91 13.01
N TRP A 16 -0.60 -0.85 11.94
CA TRP A 16 -0.30 -1.48 10.66
C TRP A 16 0.85 -0.77 9.94
N THR A 17 0.90 0.55 10.00
CA THR A 17 2.02 1.33 9.44
C THR A 17 3.32 1.00 10.16
N GLU A 18 3.31 0.93 11.48
CA GLU A 18 4.48 0.57 12.27
C GLU A 18 4.87 -0.90 12.09
N TYR A 19 3.88 -1.79 12.01
CA TYR A 19 4.11 -3.20 11.71
C TYR A 19 4.74 -3.41 10.33
N LEU A 20 4.21 -2.76 9.29
CA LEU A 20 4.76 -2.81 7.94
C LEU A 20 6.19 -2.27 7.91
N THR A 21 6.45 -1.14 8.58
CA THR A 21 7.81 -0.57 8.68
C THR A 21 8.79 -1.57 9.30
N ASN A 22 8.46 -2.11 10.47
CA ASN A 22 9.30 -3.09 11.15
C ASN A 22 9.48 -4.38 10.33
N PHE A 23 8.45 -4.80 9.59
CA PHE A 23 8.50 -5.98 8.74
C PHE A 23 9.37 -5.74 7.49
N GLU A 24 9.25 -4.57 6.86
CA GLU A 24 10.09 -4.12 5.74
C GLU A 24 11.57 -4.10 6.16
N GLU A 25 11.89 -3.51 7.31
CA GLU A 25 13.26 -3.46 7.84
C GLU A 25 13.83 -4.85 8.14
N ARG A 26 13.01 -5.77 8.67
CA ARG A 26 13.47 -7.13 9.01
C ARG A 26 13.56 -8.08 7.82
N TYR A 27 12.63 -7.98 6.87
CA TYR A 27 12.40 -9.02 5.87
C TYR A 27 12.48 -8.53 4.42
N GLY A 28 13.00 -7.32 4.20
CA GLY A 28 13.00 -6.56 2.94
C GLY A 28 13.00 -7.35 1.63
N GLY A 29 13.76 -8.45 1.51
CA GLY A 29 13.74 -9.31 0.31
C GLY A 29 13.27 -10.76 0.51
N SER A 30 13.12 -11.26 1.74
CA SER A 30 12.95 -12.70 1.99
C SER A 30 11.49 -13.18 1.99
N LYS A 31 10.53 -12.32 2.34
CA LYS A 31 9.11 -12.70 2.48
C LYS A 31 8.17 -11.73 1.75
N LEU A 32 8.46 -11.48 0.47
CA LEU A 32 7.68 -10.55 -0.36
C LEU A 32 6.22 -10.98 -0.51
N GLU A 33 5.94 -12.27 -0.68
CA GLU A 33 4.55 -12.76 -0.80
C GLU A 33 3.71 -12.43 0.43
N ARG A 34 4.30 -12.57 1.62
CA ARG A 34 3.63 -12.21 2.87
C ARG A 34 3.34 -10.71 2.96
N LEU A 35 4.29 -9.89 2.49
CA LEU A 35 4.14 -8.45 2.52
C LEU A 35 3.07 -7.97 1.52
N ARG A 36 3.00 -8.60 0.33
CA ARG A 36 1.92 -8.38 -0.63
C ARG A 36 0.56 -8.67 -0.01
N ASP A 37 0.41 -9.81 0.65
CA ASP A 37 -0.81 -10.19 1.38
C ASP A 37 -1.21 -9.15 2.43
N LEU A 38 -0.25 -8.59 3.16
CA LEU A 38 -0.50 -7.56 4.16
C LEU A 38 -0.93 -6.24 3.51
N TYR A 39 -0.27 -5.84 2.42
CA TYR A 39 -0.63 -4.64 1.66
C TYR A 39 -2.03 -4.76 1.03
N GLU A 40 -2.38 -5.89 0.43
CA GLU A 40 -3.72 -6.09 -0.15
C GLU A 40 -4.82 -5.98 0.92
N ARG A 41 -4.55 -6.40 2.17
CA ARG A 41 -5.49 -6.20 3.29
C ARG A 41 -5.63 -4.72 3.67
N CYS A 42 -4.54 -3.95 3.69
CA CYS A 42 -4.59 -2.52 3.98
C CYS A 42 -5.30 -1.73 2.88
N LEU A 43 -5.21 -2.19 1.64
CA LEU A 43 -5.87 -1.58 0.48
C LEU A 43 -7.35 -1.91 0.37
N ASP A 44 -7.85 -2.84 1.18
CA ASP A 44 -9.26 -3.21 1.17
C ASP A 44 -10.13 -2.00 1.60
N PRO A 45 -11.13 -1.60 0.80
CA PRO A 45 -11.91 -0.39 1.05
C PRO A 45 -12.75 -0.47 2.33
N GLU A 46 -13.04 -1.66 2.85
CA GLU A 46 -13.72 -1.81 4.16
C GLU A 46 -12.79 -1.49 5.34
N THR A 47 -11.48 -1.54 5.11
CA THR A 47 -10.43 -1.44 6.14
C THR A 47 -9.96 0.01 6.32
N SER A 48 -10.01 0.83 5.26
CA SER A 48 -9.40 2.16 5.25
C SER A 48 -10.42 3.31 5.38
N PRO A 49 -10.37 4.11 6.45
CA PRO A 49 -11.33 5.19 6.72
C PRO A 49 -11.17 6.42 5.79
N SER A 50 -9.99 6.65 5.21
CA SER A 50 -9.71 7.82 4.37
C SER A 50 -9.04 7.45 3.06
N GLN A 51 -9.44 8.12 1.97
CA GLN A 51 -8.83 7.96 0.65
C GLN A 51 -7.33 8.36 0.62
N ASP A 52 -6.91 9.26 1.50
CA ASP A 52 -5.51 9.71 1.60
C ASP A 52 -4.60 8.61 2.20
N ASP A 53 -5.07 7.90 3.22
CA ASP A 53 -4.35 6.79 3.83
C ASP A 53 -4.14 5.65 2.81
N ILE A 54 -5.18 5.31 2.05
CA ILE A 54 -5.11 4.32 0.95
C ILE A 54 -4.04 4.73 -0.07
N SER A 55 -3.99 6.02 -0.43
CA SER A 55 -2.99 6.53 -1.38
C SER A 55 -1.56 6.34 -0.86
N ASN A 56 -1.32 6.60 0.43
CA ASN A 56 -0.02 6.40 1.06
C ASN A 56 0.39 4.92 1.07
N PHE A 57 -0.54 4.00 1.35
CA PHE A 57 -0.26 2.56 1.27
C PHE A 57 0.09 2.12 -0.16
N TYR A 58 -0.62 2.61 -1.18
CA TYR A 58 -0.30 2.31 -2.58
C TYR A 58 1.12 2.77 -2.96
N ILE A 59 1.50 4.00 -2.59
CA ILE A 59 2.83 4.54 -2.87
C ILE A 59 3.90 3.68 -2.20
N ARG A 60 3.67 3.29 -0.94
CA ARG A 60 4.62 2.48 -0.18
C ARG A 60 4.76 1.07 -0.76
N TYR A 61 3.64 0.45 -1.13
CA TYR A 61 3.64 -0.85 -1.79
C TYR A 61 4.36 -0.83 -3.14
N ALA A 62 4.12 0.19 -3.97
CA ALA A 62 4.78 0.33 -5.25
C ALA A 62 6.30 0.52 -5.10
N LYS A 63 6.76 1.33 -4.15
CA LYS A 63 8.19 1.50 -3.83
C LYS A 63 8.85 0.19 -3.42
N LEU A 64 8.15 -0.64 -2.66
CA LEU A 64 8.66 -1.95 -2.27
C LEU A 64 8.82 -2.89 -3.48
N GLU A 65 7.83 -2.92 -4.37
CA GLU A 65 7.93 -3.68 -5.61
C GLU A 65 9.02 -3.13 -6.54
N GLU A 66 9.31 -1.82 -6.53
CA GLU A 66 10.47 -1.25 -7.24
C GLU A 66 11.80 -1.73 -6.65
N GLN A 67 11.93 -1.85 -5.33
CA GLN A 67 13.18 -2.21 -4.67
C GLN A 67 13.49 -3.71 -4.70
N TYR A 68 12.49 -4.55 -4.45
CA TYR A 68 12.67 -5.98 -4.24
C TYR A 68 11.88 -6.85 -5.21
N GLY A 69 10.89 -6.26 -5.89
CA GLY A 69 9.99 -6.96 -6.80
C GLY A 69 10.36 -6.76 -8.27
N LEU A 70 9.32 -6.73 -9.10
CA LEU A 70 9.45 -6.49 -10.54
C LEU A 70 8.91 -5.11 -10.87
N SER A 71 9.64 -4.34 -11.67
CA SER A 71 9.20 -3.01 -12.14
C SER A 71 7.83 -3.05 -12.82
N LYS A 72 7.51 -4.14 -13.54
CA LYS A 72 6.18 -4.34 -14.16
C LYS A 72 5.06 -4.44 -13.12
N ARG A 73 5.31 -5.07 -11.96
CA ARG A 73 4.33 -5.14 -10.87
C ARG A 73 4.20 -3.80 -10.18
N ALA A 74 5.30 -3.10 -9.94
CA ALA A 74 5.27 -1.75 -9.38
C ALA A 74 4.41 -0.80 -10.23
N LEU A 75 4.58 -0.84 -11.56
CA LEU A 75 3.73 -0.08 -12.50
C LEU A 75 2.25 -0.46 -12.40
N SER A 76 1.93 -1.75 -12.29
CA SER A 76 0.55 -2.20 -12.10
C SER A 76 -0.06 -1.70 -10.79
N VAL A 77 0.73 -1.58 -9.71
CA VAL A 77 0.28 -1.01 -8.45
C VAL A 77 -0.01 0.49 -8.59
N TYR A 78 0.86 1.25 -9.27
CA TYR A 78 0.60 2.67 -9.56
C TYR A 78 -0.64 2.87 -10.46
N GLU A 79 -0.89 1.98 -11.42
CA GLU A 79 -2.10 2.02 -12.25
C GLU A 79 -3.36 1.79 -11.40
N ARG A 80 -3.35 0.77 -10.51
CA ARG A 80 -4.42 0.51 -9.55
C ARG A 80 -4.65 1.69 -8.59
N MET A 81 -3.59 2.38 -8.17
CA MET A 81 -3.69 3.58 -7.35
C MET A 81 -4.49 4.68 -8.07
N CYS A 82 -4.25 4.88 -9.37
CA CYS A 82 -4.96 5.88 -10.17
C CYS A 82 -6.46 5.58 -10.34
N THR A 83 -6.86 4.30 -10.32
CA THR A 83 -8.26 3.89 -10.42
C THR A 83 -8.97 3.90 -9.08
N ALA A 84 -8.26 3.58 -7.99
CA ALA A 84 -8.81 3.53 -6.63
C ALA A 84 -9.04 4.93 -6.03
N ILE A 85 -8.20 5.93 -6.35
CA ILE A 85 -8.34 7.29 -5.81
C ILE A 85 -9.42 8.06 -6.58
N LEU A 86 -10.56 8.30 -5.91
CA LEU A 86 -11.69 9.03 -6.49
C LEU A 86 -11.62 10.55 -6.25
N SER A 87 -10.84 11.01 -5.26
CA SER A 87 -10.72 12.43 -4.92
C SER A 87 -9.89 13.24 -5.92
N SER A 88 -10.45 14.33 -6.43
CA SER A 88 -9.88 15.19 -7.48
C SER A 88 -8.43 15.66 -7.24
N PRO A 89 -8.01 16.14 -6.05
CA PRO A 89 -6.63 16.60 -5.85
C PRO A 89 -5.64 15.44 -5.76
N SER A 90 -5.93 14.40 -4.98
CA SER A 90 -5.06 13.23 -4.79
C SER A 90 -4.91 12.41 -6.07
N LYS A 91 -5.95 12.38 -6.91
CA LYS A 91 -5.92 11.72 -8.22
C LYS A 91 -4.92 12.35 -9.20
N ARG A 92 -4.74 13.68 -9.14
CA ARG A 92 -3.74 14.36 -9.98
C ARG A 92 -2.32 13.91 -9.61
N ILE A 93 -2.05 13.87 -8.31
CA ILE A 93 -0.75 13.46 -7.76
C ILE A 93 -0.44 12.01 -8.14
N SER A 94 -1.45 11.13 -8.12
CA SER A 94 -1.25 9.73 -8.50
C SER A 94 -0.86 9.56 -9.97
N TYR A 95 -1.49 10.31 -10.88
CA TYR A 95 -1.11 10.27 -12.30
C TYR A 95 0.26 10.87 -12.56
N GLU A 96 0.63 11.94 -11.86
CA GLU A 96 1.96 12.54 -11.97
C GLU A 96 3.05 11.54 -11.55
N LEU A 97 2.84 10.83 -10.43
CA LEU A 97 3.72 9.76 -9.98
C LEU A 97 3.78 8.60 -10.98
N TYR A 98 2.63 8.18 -11.54
CA TYR A 98 2.59 7.14 -12.55
C TYR A 98 3.40 7.51 -13.80
N ILE A 99 3.22 8.73 -14.33
CA ILE A 99 3.94 9.22 -15.51
C ILE A 99 5.44 9.33 -15.23
N SER A 100 5.84 9.75 -14.03
CA SER A 100 7.26 9.81 -13.66
C SER A 100 7.94 8.44 -13.59
N LYS A 101 7.16 7.36 -13.48
CA LYS A 101 7.65 5.99 -13.21
C LYS A 101 7.42 5.02 -14.37
N ALA A 102 6.58 5.37 -15.34
CA ALA A 102 6.34 4.65 -16.58
C ALA A 102 7.43 4.94 -17.62
#